data_AF-A0A0G1NGM1-F1
#
_entry.id   AF-A0A0G1NGM1-F1
#
_cell.length_a   1.000
_cell.length_b   1.000
_cell.length_c   1.000
_cell.angle_alpha   90.00
_cell.angle_beta   90.00
_cell.angle_gamma   90.00
#
_symmetry.space_group_name_H-M   'P 1'
#
loop_
_entity.id
_entity.type
_entity.pdbx_description
1 polymer ?
#
loop_
_entity_poly.entity_id
_entity_poly.type
_entity_poly.pdbx_seq_one_letter_code
_entity_poly.pdbx_strand_id
1 'polypeptide(L)'
;MASLMQYLSPGEKEVVAAIEMNLSKIGMDTAIRFIYIGRSDIFSRGNISAIIGTFKLFNTLNLNGFRPNKLASTSVDYFFKKRREYAKKRRLLNAYKLRMFTSKPFVLNIEEWATIYHYPTYIIEAPTVRRIEAKKGEPPIGLPT
;
A
#
# COMPACT_ATOMS: atom_id res chain seq x y z
N MET A 1 -25.99 -36.17 -3.08
CA MET A 1 -24.97 -35.69 -4.05
C MET A 1 -23.63 -35.70 -3.35
N ALA A 2 -22.57 -36.22 -3.99
CA ALA A 2 -21.21 -36.08 -3.45
C ALA A 2 -20.82 -34.59 -3.40
N SER A 3 -20.13 -34.17 -2.34
CA SER A 3 -19.65 -32.79 -2.23
C SER A 3 -18.73 -32.48 -3.41
N LEU A 4 -18.92 -31.34 -4.06
CA LEU A 4 -18.05 -30.88 -5.15
C LEU A 4 -16.57 -30.79 -4.72
N MET A 5 -16.33 -30.66 -3.42
CA MET A 5 -14.99 -30.66 -2.82
C MET A 5 -14.24 -31.99 -3.03
N GLN A 6 -14.95 -33.13 -3.17
CA GLN A 6 -14.32 -34.45 -3.35
C GLN A 6 -13.62 -34.58 -4.71
N TYR A 7 -14.10 -33.85 -5.72
CA TYR A 7 -13.56 -33.86 -7.09
C TYR A 7 -12.37 -32.90 -7.28
N LEU A 8 -12.07 -32.06 -6.29
CA LEU A 8 -10.92 -31.16 -6.34
C LEU A 8 -9.61 -31.92 -6.15
N SER A 9 -8.58 -31.50 -6.88
CA SER A 9 -7.20 -31.93 -6.62
C SER A 9 -6.75 -31.52 -5.22
N PRO A 10 -5.72 -32.15 -4.64
CA PRO A 10 -5.22 -31.78 -3.32
C PRO A 10 -4.88 -30.29 -3.19
N GLY A 11 -4.23 -29.71 -4.21
CA GLY A 11 -3.88 -28.28 -4.21
C GLY A 11 -5.09 -27.35 -4.28
N GLU A 12 -6.13 -27.72 -5.04
CA GLU A 12 -7.37 -26.94 -5.09
C GLU A 12 -8.12 -26.98 -3.74
N LYS A 13 -8.10 -28.13 -3.05
CA LYS A 13 -8.68 -28.25 -1.70
C LYS A 13 -7.99 -27.31 -0.72
N GLU A 14 -6.66 -27.24 -0.75
CA GLU A 14 -5.88 -26.32 0.09
C GLU A 14 -6.21 -24.85 -0.21
N VAL A 15 -6.32 -24.48 -1.49
CA VAL A 15 -6.68 -23.11 -1.90
C VAL A 15 -8.08 -22.74 -1.42
N VAL A 16 -9.06 -23.63 -1.60
CA VAL A 16 -10.44 -23.39 -1.14
C VAL A 16 -10.50 -23.24 0.38
N ALA A 17 -9.83 -24.13 1.13
CA ALA A 17 -9.77 -24.05 2.58
C ALA A 17 -9.11 -22.74 3.07
N ALA A 18 -8.03 -22.30 2.41
CA ALA A 18 -7.37 -21.03 2.74
C ALA A 18 -8.27 -19.82 2.46
N ILE A 19 -9.03 -19.82 1.37
CA ILE A 19 -10.00 -18.76 1.05
C ILE A 19 -11.12 -18.74 2.09
N GLU A 20 -11.66 -19.89 2.47
CA GLU A 20 -12.72 -20.00 3.48
C GLU A 20 -12.27 -19.45 4.84
N MET A 21 -11.05 -19.80 5.26
CA MET A 21 -10.44 -19.27 6.49
C MET A 21 -10.16 -17.77 6.41
N ASN A 22 -9.88 -17.23 5.23
CA ASN A 22 -9.71 -15.78 5.03
C ASN A 22 -11.06 -15.05 5.14
N LEU A 23 -12.10 -15.59 4.49
CA LEU A 23 -13.46 -15.03 4.48
C LEU A 23 -14.14 -15.04 5.86
N SER A 24 -13.74 -15.93 6.77
CA SER A 24 -14.28 -15.96 8.14
C SER A 24 -13.82 -14.78 9.01
N LYS A 25 -12.86 -13.99 8.53
CA LYS A 25 -12.30 -12.83 9.23
C LYS A 25 -12.91 -11.53 8.72
N ILE A 26 -12.89 -10.50 9.56
CA ILE A 26 -13.37 -9.17 9.17
C ILE A 26 -12.49 -8.62 8.05
N GLY A 27 -13.10 -8.31 6.91
CA GLY A 27 -12.47 -7.62 5.79
C GLY A 27 -12.55 -6.10 5.93
N MET A 28 -11.46 -5.42 5.61
CA MET A 28 -11.36 -3.96 5.62
C MET A 28 -10.93 -3.45 4.25
N ASP A 29 -11.64 -2.44 3.75
CA ASP A 29 -11.23 -1.70 2.57
C ASP A 29 -9.90 -1.00 2.83
N THR A 30 -8.89 -1.38 2.05
CA THR A 30 -7.51 -0.93 2.21
C THR A 30 -7.03 -0.25 0.93
N ALA A 31 -6.35 0.89 1.11
CA ALA A 31 -5.68 1.58 0.03
C ALA A 31 -4.24 1.91 0.39
N ILE A 32 -3.31 1.16 -0.20
CA ILE A 32 -1.86 1.35 -0.03
C ILE A 32 -1.37 2.37 -1.06
N ARG A 33 -0.77 3.47 -0.60
CA ARG A 33 -0.17 4.50 -1.47
C ARG A 33 1.22 4.85 -1.00
N PHE A 34 2.13 4.94 -1.94
CA PHE A 34 3.47 5.45 -1.72
C PHE A 34 3.77 6.57 -2.72
N ILE A 35 4.39 7.65 -2.24
CA ILE A 35 4.90 8.73 -3.08
C ILE A 35 6.39 8.88 -2.79
N TYR A 36 7.19 8.79 -3.85
CA TYR A 36 8.61 9.13 -3.81
C TYR A 36 8.81 10.54 -4.36
N ILE A 37 9.24 11.47 -3.50
CA ILE A 37 9.60 12.84 -3.87
C ILE A 37 11.06 13.05 -3.50
N GLY A 38 11.85 13.51 -4.46
CA GLY A 38 13.25 13.86 -4.26
C GLY A 38 13.68 14.94 -5.23
N ARG A 39 14.77 15.65 -4.91
CA ARG A 39 15.41 16.57 -5.84
C ARG A 39 15.94 15.78 -7.04
N SER A 40 15.97 16.42 -8.21
CA SER A 40 16.33 15.76 -9.48
C SER A 40 17.74 15.18 -9.52
N ASP A 41 18.67 15.73 -8.74
CA ASP A 41 20.07 15.30 -8.64
C ASP A 41 20.25 14.00 -7.84
N ILE A 42 19.39 13.75 -6.84
CA ILE A 42 19.46 12.55 -5.99
C ILE A 42 18.34 11.53 -6.30
N PHE A 43 17.39 11.89 -7.16
CA PHE A 43 16.22 11.06 -7.45
C PHE A 43 16.62 9.80 -8.23
N SER A 44 16.63 8.65 -7.57
CA SER A 44 16.76 7.34 -8.22
C SER A 44 15.42 6.65 -8.46
N ARG A 45 15.09 6.35 -9.72
CA ARG A 45 13.93 5.50 -10.07
C ARG A 45 14.04 4.08 -9.48
N GLY A 46 15.25 3.61 -9.18
CA GLY A 46 15.48 2.30 -8.55
C GLY A 46 14.77 2.15 -7.21
N ASN A 47 14.62 3.23 -6.44
CA ASN A 47 13.92 3.21 -5.16
C ASN A 47 12.44 2.85 -5.30
N ILE A 48 11.81 3.20 -6.44
CA ILE A 48 10.43 2.82 -6.74
C ILE A 48 10.35 1.30 -6.91
N SER A 49 11.28 0.71 -7.67
CA SER A 49 11.34 -0.73 -7.87
C SER A 49 11.66 -1.47 -6.58
N ALA A 50 12.53 -0.93 -5.73
CA ALA A 50 12.86 -1.51 -4.43
C ALA A 50 11.61 -1.63 -3.55
N ILE A 51 10.81 -0.55 -3.44
CA ILE A 51 9.57 -0.54 -2.66
C ILE A 51 8.52 -1.49 -3.26
N ILE A 52 8.38 -1.54 -4.58
CA ILE A 52 7.51 -2.55 -5.21
C ILE A 52 8.01 -3.97 -4.88
N GLY A 53 9.31 -4.18 -4.84
CA GLY A 53 9.96 -5.43 -4.47
C GLY A 53 9.62 -5.88 -3.05
N THR A 54 9.58 -4.97 -2.06
CA THR A 54 9.24 -5.33 -0.68
C THR A 54 7.82 -5.88 -0.56
N PHE A 55 6.86 -5.35 -1.33
CA PHE A 55 5.49 -5.87 -1.32
C PHE A 55 5.37 -7.27 -1.93
N LYS A 56 6.30 -7.67 -2.82
CA LYS A 56 6.31 -9.03 -3.38
C LYS A 56 6.64 -10.10 -2.34
N LEU A 57 7.25 -9.74 -1.21
CA LEU A 57 7.55 -10.67 -0.12
C LEU A 57 6.28 -11.21 0.55
N PHE A 58 5.15 -10.51 0.41
CA PHE A 58 3.85 -10.95 0.92
C PHE A 58 3.05 -11.77 -0.11
N ASN A 59 3.62 -12.05 -1.29
CA ASN A 59 2.94 -12.83 -2.31
C ASN A 59 3.20 -14.32 -2.10
N THR A 60 2.14 -15.12 -2.17
CA THR A 60 2.24 -16.57 -2.22
C THR A 60 2.13 -17.05 -3.67
N LEU A 61 2.84 -18.12 -4.04
CA LEU A 61 2.87 -18.62 -5.42
C LEU A 61 1.53 -19.18 -5.90
N ASN A 62 0.79 -19.85 -5.01
CA ASN A 62 -0.48 -20.51 -5.31
C ASN A 62 -1.71 -19.71 -4.86
N LEU A 63 -1.53 -18.53 -4.24
CA LEU A 63 -2.61 -17.66 -3.75
C LEU A 63 -2.43 -16.22 -4.25
N ASN A 64 -3.19 -15.29 -3.68
CA ASN A 64 -3.18 -13.88 -4.04
C ASN A 64 -1.85 -13.19 -3.68
N GLY A 65 -1.66 -12.00 -4.25
CA GLY A 65 -0.51 -11.16 -3.95
C GLY A 65 -0.69 -9.71 -4.39
N PHE A 66 0.20 -8.86 -3.91
CA PHE A 66 0.24 -7.43 -4.25
C PHE A 66 0.80 -7.22 -5.66
N ARG A 67 0.21 -6.24 -6.36
CA ARG A 67 0.68 -5.75 -7.64
C ARG A 67 0.51 -4.23 -7.76
N PRO A 68 1.40 -3.53 -8.49
CA PRO A 68 1.24 -2.09 -8.71
C PRO A 68 -0.06 -1.76 -9.46
N ASN A 69 -0.76 -0.73 -8.99
CA ASN A 69 -1.91 -0.19 -9.71
C ASN A 69 -1.42 0.63 -10.92
N LYS A 70 -1.69 0.15 -12.14
CA LYS A 70 -1.31 0.85 -13.39
C LYS A 70 -1.86 2.28 -13.47
N LEU A 71 -3.03 2.55 -12.88
CA LEU A 71 -3.64 3.89 -12.85
C LEU A 71 -2.93 4.85 -11.88
N ALA A 72 -2.14 4.32 -10.95
CA ALA A 72 -1.31 5.08 -10.02
C ALA A 72 0.09 5.39 -10.59
N SER A 73 0.41 4.93 -11.80
CA SER A 73 1.69 5.24 -12.46
C SER A 73 1.73 6.69 -12.96
N THR A 74 2.86 7.35 -12.74
CA THR A 74 3.14 8.69 -13.26
C THR A 74 3.51 8.69 -14.74
N SER A 75 3.95 7.56 -15.29
CA SER A 75 4.45 7.49 -16.67
C SER A 75 3.33 7.65 -17.70
N VAL A 76 3.67 8.29 -18.82
CA VAL A 76 2.79 8.48 -19.98
C VAL A 76 3.64 8.32 -21.23
N ASP A 77 3.23 7.45 -22.14
CA ASP A 77 3.90 7.26 -23.43
C ASP A 77 2.95 7.68 -24.56
N TYR A 78 2.71 9.00 -24.63
CA TYR A 78 1.79 9.60 -25.60
C TYR A 78 2.11 11.08 -25.86
N PHE A 79 1.36 11.75 -26.74
CA PHE A 79 1.50 13.18 -27.04
C PHE A 79 1.45 14.05 -25.78
N PHE A 80 2.26 15.11 -25.76
CA PHE A 80 2.41 16.05 -24.64
C PHE A 80 2.85 15.38 -23.33
N LYS A 81 3.76 14.40 -23.42
CA LYS A 81 4.29 13.60 -22.29
C LYS A 81 4.57 14.42 -21.03
N LYS A 82 5.41 15.46 -21.12
CA LYS A 82 5.80 16.30 -19.96
C LYS A 82 4.58 16.92 -19.25
N ARG A 83 3.64 17.51 -20.00
CA ARG A 83 2.43 18.13 -19.46
C ARG A 83 1.52 17.10 -18.79
N ARG A 84 1.32 15.94 -19.43
CA ARG A 84 0.47 14.86 -18.91
C ARG A 84 1.07 14.20 -17.67
N GLU A 85 2.38 13.96 -17.66
CA GLU A 85 3.09 13.45 -16.48
C GLU A 85 2.99 14.43 -15.30
N TYR A 86 3.18 15.72 -15.53
CA TYR A 86 3.02 16.74 -14.49
C TYR A 86 1.60 16.75 -13.91
N ALA A 87 0.57 16.74 -14.77
CA ALA A 87 -0.83 16.67 -14.32
C ALA A 87 -1.12 15.40 -13.50
N LYS A 88 -0.61 14.24 -13.94
CA LYS A 88 -0.74 12.98 -13.18
C LYS A 88 -0.06 13.05 -11.82
N LYS A 89 1.18 13.56 -11.75
CA LYS A 89 1.93 13.74 -10.49
C LYS A 89 1.15 14.61 -9.51
N ARG A 90 0.61 15.74 -9.98
CA ARG A 90 -0.24 16.64 -9.17
C ARG A 90 -1.51 15.95 -8.68
N ARG A 91 -2.21 15.20 -9.54
CA ARG A 91 -3.41 14.44 -9.18
C ARG A 91 -3.12 13.40 -8.09
N LEU A 92 -2.06 12.62 -8.25
CA LEU A 92 -1.67 11.57 -7.30
C LEU A 92 -1.24 12.17 -5.95
N LEU A 93 -0.50 13.28 -5.97
CA LEU A 93 -0.13 14.00 -4.75
C LEU A 93 -1.37 14.55 -4.02
N ASN A 94 -2.33 15.12 -4.75
CA ASN A 94 -3.57 15.61 -4.15
C ASN A 94 -4.40 14.47 -3.55
N ALA A 95 -4.55 13.36 -4.27
CA ALA A 95 -5.27 12.18 -3.76
C ALA A 95 -4.60 11.61 -2.49
N TYR A 96 -3.27 11.62 -2.43
CA TYR A 96 -2.53 11.21 -1.23
C TYR A 96 -2.78 12.17 -0.06
N LYS A 97 -2.69 13.49 -0.28
CA LYS A 97 -2.94 14.51 0.76
C LYS A 97 -4.37 14.42 1.31
N LEU A 98 -5.35 14.27 0.42
CA LEU A 98 -6.77 14.17 0.77
C LEU A 98 -7.17 12.76 1.21
N ARG A 99 -6.24 11.80 1.27
CA ARG A 99 -6.47 10.40 1.64
C ARG A 99 -7.62 9.73 0.86
N MET A 100 -7.83 10.16 -0.39
CA MET A 100 -8.95 9.69 -1.22
C MET A 100 -8.79 8.21 -1.58
N PHE A 101 -9.79 7.39 -1.28
CA PHE A 101 -9.82 5.98 -1.69
C PHE A 101 -9.85 5.82 -3.21
N THR A 102 -9.28 4.71 -3.71
CA THR A 102 -9.45 4.34 -5.12
C THR A 102 -10.86 3.80 -5.32
N SER A 103 -11.42 3.95 -6.53
CA SER A 103 -12.78 3.48 -6.83
C SER A 103 -12.98 1.97 -6.63
N LYS A 104 -11.90 1.19 -6.66
CA LYS A 104 -11.86 -0.21 -6.26
C LYS A 104 -10.76 -0.37 -5.21
N PRO A 105 -11.09 -0.39 -3.91
CA PRO A 105 -10.12 -0.70 -2.87
C PRO A 105 -9.70 -2.17 -2.93
N PHE A 106 -8.56 -2.48 -2.32
CA PHE A 106 -8.17 -3.86 -2.05
C PHE A 106 -8.70 -4.24 -0.67
N VAL A 107 -9.29 -5.42 -0.51
CA VAL A 107 -9.78 -5.87 0.80
C VAL A 107 -8.69 -6.68 1.46
N LEU A 108 -8.34 -6.32 2.69
CA LEU A 108 -7.48 -7.11 3.56
C LEU A 108 -8.28 -7.57 4.77
N ASN A 109 -8.06 -8.79 5.21
CA ASN A 109 -8.54 -9.20 6.52
C ASN A 109 -7.71 -8.55 7.65
N ILE A 110 -8.18 -8.68 8.89
CA ILE A 110 -7.52 -8.12 10.08
C ILE A 110 -6.06 -8.58 10.27
N GLU A 111 -5.72 -9.82 9.95
CA GLU A 111 -4.37 -10.37 10.11
C GLU A 111 -3.44 -9.89 8.99
N GLU A 112 -3.92 -9.88 7.75
CA GLU A 112 -3.20 -9.37 6.59
C GLU A 112 -2.91 -7.88 6.77
N TRP A 113 -3.88 -7.12 7.29
CA TRP A 113 -3.72 -5.71 7.60
C TRP A 113 -2.67 -5.49 8.70
N ALA A 114 -2.75 -6.24 9.80
CA ALA A 114 -1.75 -6.19 10.87
C ALA A 114 -0.35 -6.56 10.35
N THR A 115 -0.25 -7.54 9.45
CA THR A 115 1.03 -7.98 8.87
C THR A 115 1.72 -6.88 8.07
N ILE A 116 0.96 -6.14 7.23
CA ILE A 116 1.53 -5.07 6.41
C ILE A 116 1.74 -3.74 7.16
N TYR A 117 0.98 -3.53 8.22
CA TYR A 117 0.98 -2.28 8.98
C TYR A 117 0.91 -2.56 10.47
N HIS A 118 1.98 -2.21 11.16
CA HIS A 118 2.05 -2.20 12.60
C HIS A 118 2.07 -0.76 13.08
N TYR A 119 1.31 -0.46 14.13
CA TYR A 119 1.44 0.83 14.80
C TYR A 119 2.89 0.94 15.33
N PRO A 120 3.59 2.06 15.10
CA PRO A 120 4.94 2.21 15.61
C PRO A 120 4.89 2.14 17.13
N THR A 121 5.33 1.03 17.70
CA THR A 121 5.60 0.94 19.14
C THR A 121 6.89 1.70 19.41
N TYR A 122 6.94 2.41 20.54
CA TYR A 122 8.06 3.28 20.96
C TYR A 122 9.41 2.55 21.01
N ILE A 123 9.37 1.22 21.05
CA ILE A 123 10.52 0.33 21.21
C ILE A 123 11.25 0.11 19.87
N ILE A 124 10.57 0.28 18.72
CA ILE A 124 11.16 0.04 17.39
C ILE A 124 11.45 1.39 16.73
N GLU A 125 12.56 2.00 17.13
CA GLU A 125 13.15 3.10 16.37
C GLU A 125 13.88 2.49 15.15
N ALA A 126 13.52 2.90 13.93
CA ALA A 126 14.32 2.59 12.75
C ALA A 126 15.46 3.62 12.67
N PRO A 127 16.69 3.32 13.13
CA PRO A 127 17.71 4.33 13.39
C PRO A 127 18.20 5.02 12.11
N THR A 128 18.05 4.36 10.97
CA THR A 128 18.43 4.89 9.64
C THR A 128 17.37 5.80 9.01
N VAL A 129 16.16 5.87 9.56
CA VAL A 129 15.07 6.70 9.03
C VAL A 129 14.96 7.98 9.84
N ARG A 130 15.53 9.07 9.33
CA ARG A 130 15.36 10.41 9.92
C ARG A 130 13.89 10.81 9.90
N ARG A 131 13.24 10.85 11.07
CA ARG A 131 11.88 11.39 11.21
C ARG A 131 11.92 12.91 11.11
N ILE A 132 10.98 13.47 10.37
CA ILE A 132 10.71 14.91 10.37
C ILE A 132 9.49 15.11 11.27
N GLU A 133 9.65 15.79 12.40
CA GLU A 133 8.51 16.12 13.25
C GLU A 133 7.57 17.11 12.53
N ALA A 134 6.28 17.05 12.87
CA ALA A 134 5.37 18.10 12.46
C ALA A 134 5.86 19.45 13.04
N LYS A 135 5.72 20.53 12.28
CA LYS A 135 6.03 21.88 12.78
C LYS A 135 5.10 22.17 13.96
N LYS A 136 5.62 22.06 15.18
CA LYS A 136 4.90 22.42 16.41
C LYS A 136 4.78 23.95 16.43
N GLY A 137 3.56 24.46 16.52
CA GLY A 137 3.33 25.86 16.87
C GLY A 137 3.58 26.01 18.37
N GLU A 138 4.15 27.14 18.79
CA GLU A 138 4.22 27.44 20.21
C GLU A 138 2.79 27.56 20.77
N PRO A 139 2.54 27.08 22.00
CA PRO A 139 1.25 27.28 22.64
C PRO A 139 0.91 28.78 22.73
N PRO A 140 -0.38 29.17 22.62
CA PRO A 140 -0.79 30.56 22.78
C PRO A 140 -0.33 31.12 24.13
N ILE A 141 0.14 32.37 24.15
CA ILE A 141 0.52 33.08 25.37
C ILE A 141 -0.73 33.22 26.24
N GLY A 142 -0.74 32.62 27.44
CA GLY A 142 -1.81 32.78 28.43
C GLY A 142 -2.57 31.51 28.83
N LEU A 143 -2.10 30.30 28.49
CA LEU A 143 -2.67 29.08 29.07
C LEU A 143 -2.35 29.01 30.58
N PRO A 144 -3.34 28.71 31.45
CA PRO A 144 -3.06 28.35 32.83
C PRO A 144 -2.16 27.12 32.86
N THR A 145 -1.19 27.13 33.78
CA THR A 145 -0.41 25.93 34.13
C THR A 145 -1.23 24.98 34.97
#